data_AF-A0A957KLM5-F1
#
_entry.id   AF-A0A957KLM5-F1
#
_cell.length_a   1.000
_cell.length_b   1.000
_cell.length_c   1.000
_cell.angle_alpha   90.00
_cell.angle_beta   90.00
_cell.angle_gamma   90.00
#
_symmetry.space_group_name_H-M   'P 1'
#
loop_
_entity.id
_entity.type
_entity.pdbx_description
1 polymer ?
#
loop_
_entity_poly.entity_id
_entity_poly.type
_entity_poly.pdbx_seq_one_letter_code
_entity_poly.pdbx_strand_id
1 'polypeptide(L)'
;MSDEAIDRRRFLLAVAATAAAATATGAGAALLKRGQPITTPTIPLPAAVTNTQAVVTSSGEMSGLAAELITAQADNIRLQAELDAAQRRIAAIESANGSSGSTITNLQTELDDAGARLGILSGLIALYEQLEEIDVNSVLVGGVTALEGAFVELTDDLPTLEEGLALGQQALQQLENELPAMSAARSWLDTQMERLGGFYGGVLVALADVVDEAGDFLQMLGRWFARVLDWVPFGMGDKASRVLTALTNMLGETTATMGGYSANAGAHLDRWLKPEQAGAPLPLQTQLVQPLRDGALAPAGSLASKAAATKATFKTAVADPAKVARINRGLLRDQITAYRTTHKLDR
;
A
#
# COMPACT_ATOMS: atom_id res chain seq x y z
N MET A 1 26.27 -21.57 -14.65
CA MET A 1 26.41 -20.13 -14.37
C MET A 1 25.19 -19.73 -13.57
N SER A 2 25.49 -19.35 -12.32
CA SER A 2 24.64 -18.91 -11.22
C SER A 2 23.54 -17.91 -11.61
N ASP A 3 22.34 -18.06 -11.05
CA ASP A 3 22.03 -17.37 -9.79
C ASP A 3 20.80 -17.94 -9.08
N GLU A 4 21.03 -18.63 -7.98
CA GLU A 4 20.06 -19.14 -7.02
C GLU A 4 20.06 -18.17 -5.84
N ALA A 5 19.35 -17.06 -6.01
CA ALA A 5 19.24 -15.99 -5.01
C ALA A 5 17.78 -15.81 -4.54
N ILE A 6 17.05 -16.91 -4.38
CA ILE A 6 15.75 -16.92 -3.70
C ILE A 6 15.97 -17.20 -2.21
N ASP A 7 15.67 -16.16 -1.41
CA ASP A 7 15.10 -16.23 -0.08
C ASP A 7 15.93 -16.70 1.14
N ARG A 8 17.09 -16.09 1.34
CA ARG A 8 17.69 -15.98 2.69
C ARG A 8 16.86 -15.08 3.63
N ARG A 9 16.08 -14.13 3.07
CA ARG A 9 15.22 -13.21 3.85
C ARG A 9 13.91 -13.85 4.32
N ARG A 10 13.28 -14.71 3.52
CA ARG A 10 12.10 -15.48 4.01
C ARG A 10 12.45 -16.62 4.97
N PHE A 11 13.65 -17.18 4.91
CA PHE A 11 14.08 -18.19 5.90
C PHE A 11 14.31 -17.58 7.29
N LEU A 12 14.86 -16.36 7.38
CA LEU A 12 15.03 -15.65 8.66
C LEU A 12 13.69 -15.16 9.26
N LEU A 13 12.69 -14.87 8.41
CA LEU A 13 11.35 -14.50 8.84
C LEU A 13 10.52 -15.70 9.35
N ALA A 14 10.81 -16.92 8.90
CA ALA A 14 10.12 -18.13 9.37
C ALA A 14 10.61 -18.61 10.74
N VAL A 15 11.88 -18.36 11.10
CA VAL A 15 12.44 -18.73 12.41
C VAL A 15 12.02 -17.73 13.52
N ALA A 16 11.74 -16.48 13.17
CA ALA A 16 11.24 -15.46 14.11
C ALA A 16 9.76 -15.66 14.52
N ALA A 17 8.98 -16.44 13.76
CA ALA A 17 7.56 -16.67 14.01
C ALA A 17 7.26 -17.90 14.89
N THR A 18 8.29 -18.65 15.34
CA THR A 18 8.13 -19.85 16.18
C THR A 18 8.88 -19.76 17.52
N ALA A 19 9.07 -18.55 18.05
CA ALA A 19 9.70 -18.30 19.35
C ALA A 19 8.91 -17.31 20.22
N ALA A 20 7.58 -17.27 20.07
CA ALA A 20 6.69 -16.40 20.84
C ALA A 20 5.63 -17.17 21.66
N ALA A 21 5.97 -18.37 22.13
CA ALA A 21 5.14 -19.12 23.06
C ALA A 21 6.01 -20.00 23.97
N ALA A 22 6.51 -19.42 25.07
CA ALA A 22 6.72 -20.06 26.38
C ALA A 22 7.81 -19.34 27.20
N THR A 23 7.47 -18.26 27.91
CA THR A 23 8.21 -17.85 29.12
C THR A 23 7.26 -17.15 30.08
N ALA A 24 6.41 -17.93 30.72
CA ALA A 24 5.66 -17.54 31.91
C ALA A 24 5.33 -18.79 32.74
N THR A 25 6.32 -19.33 33.45
CA THR A 25 6.13 -20.15 34.66
C THR A 25 7.45 -20.23 35.43
N GLY A 26 7.39 -19.91 36.73
CA GLY A 26 8.51 -20.09 37.66
C GLY A 26 8.61 -21.53 38.18
N ALA A 27 9.86 -21.96 38.41
CA ALA A 27 10.34 -23.00 39.32
C ALA A 27 11.86 -23.10 39.02
N GLY A 28 12.79 -22.93 39.96
CA GLY A 28 12.97 -23.78 41.14
C GLY A 28 13.90 -24.94 40.81
N ALA A 29 15.23 -24.75 40.88
CA ALA A 29 16.19 -25.85 40.97
C ALA A 29 17.49 -25.41 41.66
N ALA A 30 17.73 -26.05 42.79
CA ALA A 30 18.92 -25.94 43.62
C ALA A 30 20.16 -26.51 42.94
N LEU A 31 21.31 -25.87 43.12
CA LEU A 31 22.61 -26.54 43.02
C LEU A 31 23.31 -26.47 44.37
N LEU A 32 23.02 -27.49 45.18
CA LEU A 32 23.82 -27.90 46.32
C LEU A 32 25.20 -28.34 45.82
N LYS A 33 26.25 -27.57 46.14
CA LYS A 33 27.62 -28.10 46.14
C LYS A 33 28.04 -28.36 47.59
N ARG A 34 27.90 -29.64 47.94
CA ARG A 34 28.29 -30.28 49.19
C ARG A 34 29.80 -30.51 49.21
N GLY A 35 30.43 -30.22 50.35
CA GLY A 35 31.69 -30.84 50.79
C GLY A 35 32.88 -29.89 50.89
N GLN A 36 33.22 -29.45 52.11
CA GLN A 36 34.22 -30.15 52.92
C GLN A 36 34.09 -29.74 54.40
N PRO A 37 34.24 -30.69 55.36
CA PRO A 37 34.32 -30.37 56.77
C PRO A 37 35.71 -29.77 57.07
N ILE A 38 35.74 -28.51 57.52
CA ILE A 38 36.95 -27.95 58.12
C ILE A 38 36.99 -28.52 59.55
N THR A 39 37.94 -29.42 59.75
CA THR A 39 38.33 -29.99 61.04
C THR A 39 38.64 -28.86 62.01
N THR A 40 37.91 -28.82 63.12
CA THR A 40 38.29 -28.06 64.31
C THR A 40 39.68 -28.53 64.76
N PRO A 41 40.70 -27.66 64.84
CA PRO A 41 41.90 -28.00 65.58
C PRO A 41 41.50 -28.06 67.06
N THR A 42 41.44 -29.28 67.59
CA THR A 42 41.45 -29.54 69.03
C THR A 42 42.73 -28.95 69.59
N ILE A 43 42.63 -27.86 70.34
CA ILE A 43 43.74 -27.33 71.13
C ILE A 43 43.93 -28.31 72.30
N PRO A 44 45.08 -29.01 72.41
CA PRO A 44 45.35 -29.80 73.61
C PRO A 44 45.50 -28.86 74.81
N LEU A 45 44.78 -29.20 75.89
CA LEU A 45 44.95 -28.63 77.23
C LEU A 45 46.42 -28.67 77.68
N PRO A 46 46.84 -27.77 78.57
CA PRO A 46 48.24 -27.51 78.87
C PRO A 46 48.94 -28.75 79.45
N ALA A 47 50.18 -28.95 79.02
CA ALA A 47 51.07 -29.98 79.56
C ALA A 47 51.15 -29.85 81.09
N ALA A 48 51.02 -30.99 81.76
CA ALA A 48 51.17 -31.13 83.20
C ALA A 48 52.49 -30.50 83.66
N VAL A 49 52.40 -29.64 84.68
CA VAL A 49 53.54 -29.12 85.42
C VAL A 49 54.26 -30.31 86.03
N THR A 50 55.46 -30.61 85.53
CA THR A 50 56.33 -31.62 86.11
C THR A 50 56.87 -31.04 87.41
N ASN A 51 56.35 -31.52 88.53
CA ASN A 51 56.79 -31.12 89.86
C ASN A 51 58.11 -31.84 90.17
N THR A 52 59.24 -31.27 89.74
CA THR A 52 60.56 -31.70 90.20
C THR A 52 60.78 -31.21 91.62
N GLN A 53 60.52 -32.08 92.60
CA GLN A 53 61.02 -31.88 93.97
C GLN A 53 62.55 -32.00 93.95
N ALA A 54 63.24 -30.87 94.02
CA ALA A 54 64.66 -30.83 94.32
C ALA A 54 64.86 -31.08 95.82
N VAL A 55 65.48 -32.22 96.16
CA VAL A 55 66.03 -32.47 97.49
C VAL A 55 67.23 -31.54 97.66
N VAL A 56 67.12 -30.55 98.54
CA VAL A 56 68.17 -29.56 98.81
C VAL A 56 69.14 -30.13 99.84
N THR A 57 70.36 -30.45 99.42
CA THR A 57 71.45 -30.91 100.30
C THR A 57 72.68 -30.03 100.17
N SER A 58 72.54 -28.72 100.33
CA SER A 58 73.61 -27.81 100.75
C SER A 58 73.06 -26.38 100.87
N SER A 59 73.61 -25.59 101.81
CA SER A 59 73.27 -24.18 102.01
C SER A 59 73.65 -23.25 100.83
N GLY A 60 74.35 -23.77 99.80
CA GLY A 60 74.62 -23.08 98.53
C GLY A 60 73.58 -23.35 97.43
N GLU A 61 72.99 -24.55 97.37
CA GLU A 61 71.95 -24.91 96.39
C GLU A 61 70.61 -24.22 96.66
N MET A 62 70.30 -23.92 97.93
CA MET A 62 69.08 -23.17 98.29
C MET A 62 69.11 -21.72 97.76
N SER A 63 70.30 -21.13 97.60
CA SER A 63 70.49 -19.83 96.95
C SER A 63 70.40 -19.93 95.41
N GLY A 64 70.82 -21.06 94.82
CA GLY A 64 70.69 -21.34 93.39
C GLY A 64 69.24 -21.57 92.98
N LEU A 65 68.49 -22.36 93.75
CA LEU A 65 67.04 -22.57 93.59
C LEU A 65 66.24 -21.29 93.83
N ALA A 66 66.65 -20.44 94.77
CA ALA A 66 66.03 -19.12 94.95
C ALA A 66 66.30 -18.18 93.76
N ALA A 67 67.51 -18.19 93.20
CA ALA A 67 67.84 -17.44 91.99
C ALA A 67 67.08 -17.97 90.77
N GLU A 68 66.96 -19.29 90.63
CA GLU A 68 66.20 -19.95 89.56
C GLU A 68 64.70 -19.68 89.69
N LEU A 69 64.15 -19.65 90.92
CA LEU A 69 62.77 -19.25 91.18
C LEU A 69 62.52 -17.77 90.86
N ILE A 70 63.45 -16.87 91.22
CA ILE A 70 63.36 -15.45 90.87
C ILE A 70 63.43 -15.27 89.34
N THR A 71 64.27 -16.05 88.66
CA THR A 71 64.38 -16.03 87.19
C THR A 71 63.11 -16.57 86.54
N ALA A 72 62.57 -17.69 87.03
CA ALA A 72 61.31 -18.27 86.57
C ALA A 72 60.09 -17.38 86.86
N GLN A 73 60.13 -16.62 87.96
CA GLN A 73 59.10 -15.65 88.32
C GLN A 73 59.19 -14.39 87.44
N ALA A 74 60.41 -13.92 87.12
CA ALA A 74 60.63 -12.85 86.15
C ALA A 74 60.18 -13.25 84.74
N ASP A 75 60.47 -14.50 84.32
CA ASP A 75 60.02 -15.05 83.04
C ASP A 75 58.51 -15.21 82.99
N ASN A 76 57.86 -15.61 84.09
CA ASN A 76 56.39 -15.64 84.17
C ASN A 76 55.77 -14.25 84.01
N ILE A 77 56.34 -13.23 84.66
CA ILE A 77 55.87 -11.85 84.51
C ILE A 77 56.06 -11.38 83.05
N ARG A 78 57.19 -11.74 82.41
CA ARG A 78 57.44 -11.41 81.01
C ARG A 78 56.46 -12.09 80.07
N LEU A 79 56.21 -13.38 80.26
CA LEU A 79 55.26 -14.16 79.48
C LEU A 79 53.83 -13.66 79.68
N GLN A 80 53.45 -13.25 80.89
CA GLN A 80 52.17 -12.60 81.16
C GLN A 80 52.04 -11.27 80.40
N ALA A 81 53.08 -10.44 80.40
CA ALA A 81 53.09 -9.19 79.64
C ALA A 81 53.03 -9.42 78.11
N GLU A 82 53.73 -10.44 77.60
CA GLU A 82 53.65 -10.84 76.18
C GLU A 82 52.26 -11.35 75.81
N LEU A 83 51.62 -12.14 76.70
CA LEU A 83 50.28 -12.67 76.49
C LEU A 83 49.23 -11.55 76.51
N ASP A 84 49.33 -10.58 77.43
CA ASP A 84 48.49 -9.39 77.46
C ASP A 84 48.67 -8.54 76.19
N ALA A 85 49.91 -8.37 75.71
CA ALA A 85 50.19 -7.64 74.48
C ALA A 85 49.62 -8.36 73.24
N ALA A 86 49.71 -9.69 73.20
CA ALA A 86 49.14 -10.52 72.14
C ALA A 86 47.60 -10.45 72.16
N GLN A 87 46.96 -10.53 73.33
CA GLN A 87 45.51 -10.39 73.48
C GLN A 87 45.01 -9.01 73.00
N ARG A 88 45.72 -7.92 73.33
CA ARG A 88 45.38 -6.58 72.81
C ARG A 88 45.52 -6.49 71.29
N ARG A 89 46.55 -7.13 70.71
CA ARG A 89 46.71 -7.19 69.25
C ARG A 89 45.58 -7.98 68.59
N ILE A 90 45.18 -9.12 69.15
CA ILE A 90 44.04 -9.90 68.66
C ILE A 90 42.77 -9.06 68.70
N ALA A 91 42.46 -8.42 69.83
CA ALA A 91 41.27 -7.56 69.94
C ALA A 91 41.28 -6.38 68.95
N ALA A 92 42.45 -5.78 68.70
CA ALA A 92 42.60 -4.71 67.71
C ALA A 92 42.38 -5.24 66.27
N ILE A 93 42.90 -6.43 65.95
CA ILE A 93 42.71 -7.06 64.64
C ILE A 93 41.24 -7.49 64.46
N GLU A 94 40.60 -8.03 65.50
CA GLU A 94 39.17 -8.38 65.47
C GLU A 94 38.29 -7.15 65.24
N SER A 95 38.60 -6.03 65.90
CA SER A 95 37.92 -4.75 65.67
C SER A 95 38.13 -4.23 64.25
N ALA A 96 39.36 -4.29 63.71
CA ALA A 96 39.68 -3.89 62.35
C ALA A 96 39.06 -4.81 61.28
N ASN A 97 38.96 -6.12 61.55
CA ASN A 97 38.25 -7.07 60.69
C ASN A 97 36.74 -6.83 60.72
N GLY A 98 36.18 -6.49 61.89
CA GLY A 98 34.77 -6.12 62.02
C GLY A 98 34.41 -4.86 61.22
N SER A 99 35.27 -3.83 61.26
CA SER A 99 35.07 -2.61 60.46
C SER A 99 35.32 -2.81 58.97
N SER A 100 36.27 -3.68 58.59
CA SER A 100 36.49 -4.06 57.19
C SER A 100 35.30 -4.85 56.64
N GLY A 101 34.74 -5.77 57.45
CA GLY A 101 33.54 -6.54 57.11
C GLY A 101 32.31 -5.67 56.90
N SER A 102 32.05 -4.68 57.77
CA SER A 102 30.94 -3.74 57.58
C SER A 102 31.13 -2.85 56.33
N THR A 103 32.37 -2.44 56.05
CA THR A 103 32.68 -1.68 54.83
C THR A 103 32.42 -2.50 53.56
N ILE A 104 32.83 -3.78 53.54
CA ILE A 104 32.57 -4.68 52.40
C ILE A 104 31.06 -4.85 52.19
N THR A 105 30.28 -5.06 53.25
CA THR A 105 28.82 -5.20 53.16
C THR A 105 28.16 -3.93 52.62
N ASN A 106 28.63 -2.75 53.05
CA ASN A 106 28.11 -1.47 52.55
C ASN A 106 28.42 -1.28 51.05
N LEU A 107 29.65 -1.56 50.62
CA LEU A 107 30.05 -1.49 49.22
C LEU A 107 29.28 -2.49 48.34
N GLN A 108 29.03 -3.70 48.84
CA GLN A 108 28.20 -4.68 48.13
C GLN A 108 26.76 -4.16 47.96
N THR A 109 26.18 -3.59 49.01
CA THR A 109 24.83 -2.99 48.94
C THR A 109 24.79 -1.81 47.96
N GLU A 110 25.83 -0.97 47.93
CA GLU A 110 25.94 0.16 47.01
C GLU A 110 26.12 -0.30 45.55
N LEU A 111 26.91 -1.36 45.32
CA LEU A 111 27.08 -1.97 44.00
C LEU A 111 25.77 -2.58 43.50
N ASP A 112 25.02 -3.25 44.37
CA ASP A 112 23.70 -3.82 44.04
C ASP A 112 22.68 -2.72 43.71
N ASP A 113 22.65 -1.61 44.47
CA ASP A 113 21.80 -0.44 44.17
C ASP A 113 22.20 0.22 42.84
N ALA A 114 23.49 0.40 42.59
CA ALA A 114 23.99 0.94 41.33
C ALA A 114 23.64 0.02 40.15
N GLY A 115 23.76 -1.31 40.32
CA GLY A 115 23.36 -2.30 39.33
C GLY A 115 21.86 -2.24 39.02
N ALA A 116 21.02 -2.11 40.05
CA ALA A 116 19.58 -1.94 39.89
C ALA A 116 19.23 -0.64 39.12
N ARG A 117 19.89 0.48 39.45
CA ARG A 117 19.70 1.76 38.75
C ARG A 117 20.14 1.69 37.28
N LEU A 118 21.28 1.05 37.01
CA LEU A 118 21.75 0.84 35.63
C LEU A 118 20.76 0.00 34.83
N GLY A 119 20.20 -1.06 35.42
CA GLY A 119 19.14 -1.85 34.81
C GLY A 119 17.92 -1.00 34.44
N ILE A 120 17.45 -0.16 35.36
CA ILE A 120 16.32 0.75 35.12
C ILE A 120 16.62 1.73 33.98
N LEU A 121 17.79 2.39 34.00
CA LEU A 121 18.16 3.35 32.97
C LEU A 121 18.32 2.69 31.60
N SER A 122 18.91 1.49 31.54
CA SER A 122 19.01 0.72 30.30
C SER A 122 17.65 0.37 29.69
N GLY A 123 16.67 0.02 30.53
CA GLY A 123 15.29 -0.23 30.08
C GLY A 123 14.62 1.03 29.52
N LEU A 124 14.86 2.19 30.15
CA LEU A 124 14.37 3.46 29.63
C LEU A 124 15.04 3.84 28.29
N ILE A 125 16.35 3.65 28.17
CA ILE A 125 17.10 3.90 26.92
C ILE A 125 16.53 3.02 25.81
N ALA A 126 16.30 1.73 26.06
CA ALA A 126 15.73 0.82 25.07
C ALA A 126 14.35 1.29 24.56
N LEU A 127 13.49 1.83 25.43
CA LEU A 127 12.19 2.39 25.02
C LEU A 127 12.35 3.67 24.15
N TYR A 128 13.36 4.50 24.45
CA TYR A 128 13.67 5.68 23.63
C TYR A 128 14.26 5.31 22.28
N GLU A 129 15.17 4.33 22.24
CA GLU A 129 15.71 3.77 20.99
C GLU A 129 14.59 3.20 20.13
N GLN A 130 13.65 2.44 20.72
CA GLN A 130 12.49 1.93 20.00
C GLN A 130 11.57 3.05 19.49
N LEU A 131 11.46 4.17 20.21
CA LEU A 131 10.70 5.34 19.77
C LEU A 131 11.37 6.05 18.58
N GLU A 132 12.70 6.09 18.57
CA GLU A 132 13.51 6.66 17.50
C GLU A 132 13.53 5.76 16.25
N GLU A 133 13.55 4.44 16.43
CA GLU A 133 13.46 3.45 15.35
C GLU A 133 12.15 3.55 14.55
N ILE A 134 11.08 4.12 15.13
CA ILE A 134 9.89 4.50 14.37
C ILE A 134 10.21 5.73 13.51
N ASP A 135 10.84 5.44 12.36
CA ASP A 135 11.28 6.42 11.38
C ASP A 135 10.10 6.93 10.54
N VAL A 136 9.37 7.89 11.09
CA VAL A 136 8.31 8.63 10.40
C VAL A 136 8.87 9.36 9.16
N ASN A 137 10.15 9.75 9.18
CA ASN A 137 10.77 10.47 8.09
C ASN A 137 10.95 9.56 6.87
N SER A 138 11.41 8.32 7.06
CA SER A 138 11.47 7.33 5.96
C SER A 138 10.11 7.06 5.34
N VAL A 139 9.06 6.95 6.17
CA VAL A 139 7.67 6.77 5.73
C VAL A 139 7.20 7.96 4.89
N LEU A 140 7.46 9.18 5.36
CA LEU A 140 7.07 10.39 4.64
C LEU A 140 7.86 10.56 3.34
N VAL A 141 9.19 10.41 3.36
CA VAL A 141 10.04 10.56 2.18
C VAL A 141 9.71 9.49 1.14
N GLY A 142 9.59 8.23 1.56
CA GLY A 142 9.21 7.12 0.68
C GLY A 142 7.81 7.32 0.10
N GLY A 143 6.85 7.74 0.93
CA GLY A 143 5.48 7.99 0.48
C GLY A 143 5.33 9.21 -0.43
N VAL A 144 6.06 10.30 -0.19
CA VAL A 144 6.11 11.47 -1.09
C VAL A 144 6.74 11.11 -2.42
N THR A 145 7.83 10.32 -2.42
CA THR A 145 8.47 9.86 -3.66
C THR A 145 7.52 8.99 -4.49
N ALA A 146 6.78 8.09 -3.85
CA ALA A 146 5.78 7.26 -4.53
C ALA A 146 4.63 8.10 -5.11
N LEU A 147 4.21 9.15 -4.41
CA LEU A 147 3.20 10.10 -4.89
C LEU A 147 3.69 10.94 -6.05
N GLU A 148 4.93 11.42 -5.98
CA GLU A 148 5.56 12.18 -7.06
C GLU A 148 5.53 11.38 -8.36
N GLY A 149 5.95 10.11 -8.33
CA GLY A 149 5.86 9.23 -9.50
C GLY A 149 4.43 9.08 -10.02
N ALA A 150 3.45 8.88 -9.14
CA ALA A 150 2.05 8.76 -9.53
C ALA A 150 1.45 10.06 -10.08
N PHE A 151 1.91 11.23 -9.62
CA PHE A 151 1.50 12.52 -10.17
C PHE A 151 2.14 12.81 -11.52
N VAL A 152 3.43 12.47 -11.69
CA VAL A 152 4.12 12.59 -12.98
C VAL A 152 3.39 11.76 -14.05
N GLU A 153 3.08 10.49 -13.76
CA GLU A 153 2.34 9.63 -14.69
C GLU A 153 0.93 10.15 -15.03
N LEU A 154 0.27 10.85 -14.09
CA LEU A 154 -1.02 11.46 -14.30
C LEU A 154 -0.92 12.72 -15.17
N THR A 155 0.10 13.54 -14.92
CA THR A 155 0.36 14.78 -15.66
C THR A 155 0.84 14.51 -17.08
N ASP A 156 1.64 13.48 -17.30
CA ASP A 156 2.14 13.10 -18.63
C ASP A 156 1.02 12.68 -19.60
N ASP A 157 -0.12 12.20 -19.08
CA ASP A 157 -1.28 11.83 -19.90
C ASP A 157 -2.18 13.02 -20.27
N LEU A 158 -2.08 14.16 -19.57
CA LEU A 158 -2.95 15.31 -19.79
C LEU A 158 -2.85 15.87 -21.22
N PRO A 159 -1.65 16.06 -21.82
CA PRO A 159 -1.55 16.54 -23.19
C PRO A 159 -2.26 15.65 -24.22
N THR A 160 -2.21 14.32 -24.01
CA THR A 160 -2.89 13.36 -24.90
C THR A 160 -4.41 13.52 -24.81
N LEU A 161 -4.94 13.71 -23.61
CA LEU A 161 -6.37 13.98 -23.42
C LEU A 161 -6.78 15.33 -24.02
N GLU A 162 -5.98 16.38 -23.85
CA GLU A 162 -6.24 17.70 -24.43
C GLU A 162 -6.27 17.66 -25.96
N GLU A 163 -5.29 17.00 -26.58
CA GLU A 163 -5.24 16.79 -28.03
C GLU A 163 -6.46 16.01 -28.52
N GLY A 164 -6.80 14.92 -27.83
CA GLY A 164 -7.96 14.11 -28.18
C GLY A 164 -9.30 14.82 -28.01
N LEU A 165 -9.46 15.67 -26.99
CA LEU A 165 -10.62 16.53 -26.81
C LEU A 165 -10.71 17.58 -27.92
N ALA A 166 -9.60 18.20 -28.31
CA ALA A 166 -9.56 19.16 -29.40
C ALA A 166 -9.96 18.51 -30.74
N LEU A 167 -9.44 17.32 -31.04
CA LEU A 167 -9.83 16.53 -32.22
C LEU A 167 -11.31 16.14 -32.18
N GLY A 168 -11.81 15.72 -31.01
CA GLY A 168 -13.23 15.40 -30.80
C GLY A 168 -14.15 16.60 -31.01
N GLN A 169 -13.77 17.77 -30.50
CA GLN A 169 -14.50 19.03 -30.71
C GLN A 169 -14.50 19.43 -32.19
N GLN A 170 -13.36 19.33 -32.87
CA GLN A 170 -13.26 19.61 -34.29
C GLN A 170 -14.15 18.68 -35.11
N ALA A 171 -14.18 17.38 -34.78
CA ALA A 171 -15.04 16.40 -35.43
C ALA A 171 -16.54 16.71 -35.24
N LEU A 172 -16.94 17.06 -34.01
CA LEU A 172 -18.32 17.47 -33.71
C LEU A 172 -18.70 18.75 -34.45
N GLN A 173 -17.81 19.74 -34.51
CA GLN A 173 -18.05 20.98 -35.26
C GLN A 173 -18.21 20.72 -36.77
N GLN A 174 -17.41 19.81 -37.33
CA GLN A 174 -17.57 19.41 -38.74
C GLN A 174 -18.93 18.75 -38.99
N LEU A 175 -19.38 17.87 -38.10
CA LEU A 175 -20.71 17.27 -38.19
C LEU A 175 -21.80 18.34 -38.09
N GLU A 176 -21.70 19.25 -37.12
CA GLU A 176 -22.67 20.33 -36.92
C GLU A 176 -22.79 21.23 -38.15
N ASN A 177 -21.66 21.55 -38.79
CA ASN A 177 -21.63 22.34 -40.02
C ASN A 177 -22.31 21.62 -41.21
N GLU A 178 -22.35 20.28 -41.21
CA GLU A 178 -23.00 19.48 -42.26
C GLU A 178 -24.50 19.20 -41.98
N LEU A 179 -24.97 19.37 -40.74
CA LEU A 179 -26.38 19.14 -40.38
C LEU A 179 -27.38 19.97 -41.21
N PRO A 180 -27.15 21.27 -41.52
CA PRO A 180 -28.05 22.04 -42.38
C PRO A 180 -28.16 21.47 -43.80
N ALA A 181 -27.07 20.93 -44.33
CA ALA A 181 -27.09 20.32 -45.65
C ALA A 181 -27.87 18.99 -45.63
N MET A 182 -27.72 18.19 -44.58
CA MET A 182 -28.51 16.96 -44.39
C MET A 182 -30.01 17.25 -44.19
N SER A 183 -30.36 18.33 -43.49
CA SER A 183 -31.76 18.72 -43.31
C SER A 183 -32.37 19.26 -44.61
N ALA A 184 -31.60 20.04 -45.39
CA ALA A 184 -31.98 20.47 -46.73
C ALA A 184 -32.17 19.27 -47.67
N ALA A 185 -31.27 18.29 -47.64
CA ALA A 185 -31.36 17.04 -48.38
C ALA A 185 -32.66 16.28 -48.05
N ARG A 186 -32.99 16.18 -46.76
CA ARG A 186 -34.23 15.55 -46.29
C ARG A 186 -35.48 16.30 -46.76
N SER A 187 -35.51 17.63 -46.60
CA SER A 187 -36.65 18.44 -47.05
C SER A 187 -36.85 18.35 -48.57
N TRP A 188 -35.75 18.30 -49.33
CA TRP A 188 -35.80 18.04 -50.77
C TRP A 188 -36.39 16.66 -51.07
N LEU A 189 -35.95 15.60 -50.37
CA LEU A 189 -36.50 14.25 -50.50
C LEU A 189 -38.01 14.20 -50.21
N ASP A 190 -38.45 14.85 -49.13
CA ASP A 190 -39.87 14.91 -48.74
C ASP A 190 -40.70 15.58 -49.87
N THR A 191 -40.19 16.69 -50.42
CA THR A 191 -40.83 17.38 -51.55
C THR A 191 -40.91 16.49 -52.79
N GLN A 192 -39.87 15.70 -53.08
CA GLN A 192 -39.89 14.79 -54.22
C GLN A 192 -40.85 13.62 -54.01
N MET A 193 -40.94 13.06 -52.80
CA MET A 193 -41.90 12.01 -52.49
C MET A 193 -43.34 12.50 -52.66
N GLU A 194 -43.64 13.73 -52.22
CA GLU A 194 -44.95 14.35 -52.42
C GLU A 194 -45.29 14.52 -53.92
N ARG A 195 -44.32 15.01 -54.71
CA ARG A 195 -44.48 15.11 -56.17
C ARG A 195 -44.73 13.76 -56.82
N LEU A 196 -43.94 12.75 -56.47
CA LEU A 196 -44.07 11.40 -57.02
C LEU A 196 -45.44 10.79 -56.67
N GLY A 197 -45.93 11.02 -55.45
CA GLY A 197 -47.29 10.66 -55.05
C GLY A 197 -48.36 11.36 -55.89
N GLY A 198 -48.18 12.66 -56.18
CA GLY A 198 -49.05 13.42 -57.08
C GLY A 198 -49.06 12.89 -58.52
N PHE A 199 -47.89 12.55 -59.07
CA PHE A 199 -47.78 11.97 -60.41
C PHE A 199 -48.43 10.59 -60.48
N TYR A 200 -48.19 9.73 -59.51
CA TYR A 200 -48.82 8.41 -59.44
C TYR A 200 -50.35 8.52 -59.32
N GLY A 201 -50.83 9.43 -58.46
CA GLY A 201 -52.26 9.74 -58.35
C GLY A 201 -52.86 10.26 -59.66
N GLY A 202 -52.18 11.16 -60.35
CA GLY A 202 -52.59 11.69 -61.65
C GLY A 202 -52.64 10.62 -62.74
N VAL A 203 -51.67 9.71 -62.78
CA VAL A 203 -51.67 8.54 -63.67
C VAL A 203 -52.85 7.64 -63.36
N LEU A 204 -53.13 7.35 -62.09
CA LEU A 204 -54.29 6.53 -61.70
C LEU A 204 -55.63 7.17 -62.08
N VAL A 205 -55.82 8.47 -61.87
CA VAL A 205 -57.03 9.19 -62.28
C VAL A 205 -57.19 9.18 -63.81
N ALA A 206 -56.11 9.45 -64.55
CA ALA A 206 -56.13 9.39 -66.01
C ALA A 206 -56.42 7.99 -66.54
N LEU A 207 -55.96 6.95 -65.85
CA LEU A 207 -56.23 5.56 -66.20
C LEU A 207 -57.67 5.16 -65.84
N ALA A 208 -58.21 5.61 -64.71
CA ALA A 208 -59.59 5.39 -64.29
C ALA A 208 -60.61 6.08 -65.20
N ASP A 209 -60.33 7.29 -65.70
CA ASP A 209 -61.18 8.01 -66.69
C ASP A 209 -61.27 7.28 -68.05
N VAL A 210 -60.34 6.37 -68.31
CA VAL A 210 -60.28 5.56 -69.54
C VAL A 210 -60.86 4.15 -69.33
N VAL A 211 -60.92 3.67 -68.09
CA VAL A 211 -61.37 2.33 -67.74
C VAL A 211 -62.42 2.44 -66.64
N ASP A 212 -63.70 2.36 -67.02
CA ASP A 212 -64.89 2.43 -66.15
C ASP A 212 -64.97 1.37 -65.02
N GLU A 213 -63.92 0.56 -64.80
CA GLU A 213 -63.92 -0.55 -63.85
C GLU A 213 -62.54 -0.71 -63.20
N ALA A 214 -62.40 -0.30 -61.93
CA ALA A 214 -61.14 -0.27 -61.19
C ALA A 214 -60.67 -1.68 -60.79
N GLY A 215 -59.50 -2.08 -61.30
CA GLY A 215 -58.79 -3.31 -60.92
C GLY A 215 -57.29 -3.22 -61.19
N ASP A 216 -56.54 -4.23 -60.75
CA ASP A 216 -55.06 -4.31 -60.66
C ASP A 216 -54.30 -3.63 -61.83
N PHE A 217 -53.42 -2.68 -61.48
CA PHE A 217 -52.78 -1.70 -62.38
C PHE A 217 -52.09 -2.35 -63.59
N LEU A 218 -51.43 -3.50 -63.39
CA LEU A 218 -50.71 -4.20 -64.46
C LEU A 218 -51.65 -4.88 -65.47
N GLN A 219 -52.79 -5.41 -65.01
CA GLN A 219 -53.81 -5.95 -65.91
C GLN A 219 -54.57 -4.84 -66.65
N MET A 220 -54.69 -3.67 -66.02
CA MET A 220 -55.32 -2.49 -66.60
C MET A 220 -54.46 -1.88 -67.71
N LEU A 221 -53.15 -1.78 -67.50
CA LEU A 221 -52.18 -1.31 -68.51
C LEU A 221 -52.11 -2.25 -69.73
N GLY A 222 -52.08 -3.57 -69.50
CA GLY A 222 -52.09 -4.57 -70.57
C GLY A 222 -53.38 -4.54 -71.41
N ARG A 223 -54.55 -4.39 -70.76
CA ARG A 223 -55.85 -4.25 -71.45
C ARG A 223 -55.99 -2.92 -72.20
N TRP A 224 -55.34 -1.86 -71.73
CA TRP A 224 -55.28 -0.58 -72.44
C TRP A 224 -54.43 -0.70 -73.71
N PHE A 225 -53.22 -1.26 -73.62
CA PHE A 225 -52.35 -1.45 -74.79
C PHE A 225 -53.02 -2.31 -75.87
N ALA A 226 -53.72 -3.38 -75.48
CA ALA A 226 -54.49 -4.20 -76.42
C ALA A 226 -55.63 -3.41 -77.11
N ARG A 227 -56.34 -2.55 -76.37
CA ARG A 227 -57.41 -1.69 -76.93
C ARG A 227 -56.89 -0.56 -77.81
N VAL A 228 -55.72 0.01 -77.50
CA VAL A 228 -55.10 1.07 -78.32
C VAL A 228 -54.65 0.53 -79.67
N LEU A 229 -54.15 -0.72 -79.71
CA LEU A 229 -53.76 -1.36 -80.97
C LEU A 229 -54.96 -1.67 -81.89
N ASP A 230 -56.12 -1.96 -81.31
CA ASP A 230 -57.36 -2.27 -82.06
C ASP A 230 -58.07 -1.01 -82.62
N TRP A 231 -57.67 0.21 -82.27
CA TRP A 231 -58.47 1.44 -82.49
C TRP A 231 -57.74 2.56 -83.25
N VAL A 232 -56.94 2.19 -84.25
CA VAL A 232 -56.06 3.11 -85.00
C VAL A 232 -56.72 3.79 -86.23
N PRO A 233 -58.06 3.84 -86.39
CA PRO A 233 -58.59 5.03 -87.05
C PRO A 233 -59.87 5.61 -86.42
N PHE A 234 -59.72 6.87 -85.97
CA PHE A 234 -60.74 7.88 -85.64
C PHE A 234 -61.44 7.77 -84.27
N GLY A 235 -60.92 8.52 -83.27
CA GLY A 235 -61.78 9.13 -82.23
C GLY A 235 -61.27 9.16 -80.78
N MET A 236 -60.32 8.30 -80.38
CA MET A 236 -59.80 8.28 -78.98
C MET A 236 -58.35 8.75 -78.82
N GLY A 237 -57.80 9.44 -79.83
CA GLY A 237 -56.43 9.99 -79.80
C GLY A 237 -56.18 10.88 -78.58
N ASP A 238 -57.17 11.64 -78.13
CA ASP A 238 -57.05 12.51 -76.96
C ASP A 238 -56.86 11.74 -75.65
N LYS A 239 -57.42 10.54 -75.52
CA LYS A 239 -57.28 9.70 -74.32
C LYS A 239 -55.92 8.99 -74.30
N ALA A 240 -55.50 8.44 -75.43
CA ALA A 240 -54.18 7.80 -75.56
C ALA A 240 -53.05 8.83 -75.41
N SER A 241 -53.22 10.02 -75.99
CA SER A 241 -52.31 11.16 -75.81
C SER A 241 -52.18 11.57 -74.34
N ARG A 242 -53.28 11.62 -73.58
CA ARG A 242 -53.25 11.93 -72.14
C ARG A 242 -52.45 10.90 -71.32
N VAL A 243 -52.64 9.60 -71.56
CA VAL A 243 -51.89 8.54 -70.85
C VAL A 243 -50.41 8.55 -71.23
N LEU A 244 -50.08 8.66 -72.52
CA LEU A 244 -48.68 8.75 -72.97
C LEU A 244 -47.99 10.02 -72.47
N THR A 245 -48.71 11.13 -72.38
CA THR A 245 -48.22 12.38 -71.77
C THR A 245 -47.96 12.19 -70.28
N ALA A 246 -48.87 11.53 -69.55
CA ALA A 246 -48.68 11.24 -68.13
C ALA A 246 -47.47 10.32 -67.87
N LEU A 247 -47.28 9.27 -68.68
CA LEU A 247 -46.12 8.38 -68.61
C LEU A 247 -44.82 9.11 -68.99
N THR A 248 -44.84 9.95 -70.02
CA THR A 248 -43.68 10.76 -70.43
C THR A 248 -43.29 11.75 -69.33
N ASN A 249 -44.27 12.38 -68.68
CA ASN A 249 -44.06 13.27 -67.53
C ASN A 249 -43.51 12.49 -66.33
N MET A 250 -44.00 11.28 -66.05
CA MET A 250 -43.47 10.42 -64.98
C MET A 250 -42.01 10.02 -65.23
N LEU A 251 -41.65 9.66 -66.47
CA LEU A 251 -40.28 9.30 -66.85
C LEU A 251 -39.33 10.51 -66.76
N GLY A 252 -39.82 11.68 -67.17
CA GLY A 252 -39.13 12.96 -67.04
C GLY A 252 -38.85 13.32 -65.58
N GLU A 253 -39.87 13.22 -64.72
CA GLU A 253 -39.71 13.49 -63.28
C GLU A 253 -38.79 12.47 -62.63
N THR A 254 -38.88 11.17 -62.95
CA THR A 254 -37.99 10.14 -62.39
C THR A 254 -36.51 10.44 -62.68
N THR A 255 -36.21 10.93 -63.88
CA THR A 255 -34.83 11.32 -64.26
C THR A 255 -34.39 12.58 -63.49
N ALA A 256 -35.28 13.56 -63.34
CA ALA A 256 -35.04 14.76 -62.53
C ALA A 256 -34.86 14.43 -61.04
N THR A 257 -35.63 13.48 -60.50
CA THR A 257 -35.51 12.97 -59.14
C THR A 257 -34.20 12.20 -58.95
N MET A 258 -33.77 11.35 -59.89
CA MET A 258 -32.47 10.68 -59.80
C MET A 258 -31.29 11.67 -59.84
N GLY A 259 -31.34 12.66 -60.75
CA GLY A 259 -30.34 13.72 -60.81
C GLY A 259 -30.31 14.56 -59.53
N GLY A 260 -31.47 15.01 -59.06
CA GLY A 260 -31.59 15.78 -57.83
C GLY A 260 -31.24 14.99 -56.57
N TYR A 261 -31.46 13.67 -56.55
CA TYR A 261 -31.06 12.80 -55.44
C TYR A 261 -29.55 12.80 -55.33
N SER A 262 -28.86 12.54 -56.45
CA SER A 262 -27.40 12.54 -56.47
C SER A 262 -26.80 13.88 -56.02
N ALA A 263 -27.40 15.00 -56.44
CA ALA A 263 -26.93 16.34 -56.14
C ALA A 263 -27.23 16.81 -54.71
N ASN A 264 -28.42 16.49 -54.17
CA ASN A 264 -28.88 17.07 -52.91
C ASN A 264 -28.80 16.10 -51.72
N ALA A 265 -28.91 14.78 -51.93
CA ALA A 265 -28.97 13.81 -50.83
C ALA A 265 -27.81 12.79 -50.90
N GLY A 266 -27.55 12.24 -52.08
CA GLY A 266 -26.49 11.28 -52.32
C GLY A 266 -25.11 11.84 -51.98
N ALA A 267 -24.76 13.04 -52.45
CA ALA A 267 -23.45 13.63 -52.19
C ALA A 267 -23.15 13.85 -50.69
N HIS A 268 -24.14 14.33 -49.92
CA HIS A 268 -23.95 14.59 -48.49
C HIS A 268 -23.96 13.30 -47.65
N LEU A 269 -24.81 12.32 -47.99
CA LEU A 269 -24.81 11.02 -47.33
C LEU A 269 -23.56 10.22 -47.67
N ASP A 270 -23.12 10.24 -48.93
CA ASP A 270 -21.92 9.55 -49.40
C ASP A 270 -20.68 10.07 -48.66
N ARG A 271 -20.59 11.37 -48.37
CA ARG A 271 -19.47 11.93 -47.61
C ARG A 271 -19.24 11.25 -46.25
N TRP A 272 -20.30 10.78 -45.59
CA TRP A 272 -20.23 10.17 -44.26
C TRP A 272 -20.35 8.64 -44.29
N LEU A 273 -21.10 8.11 -45.25
CA LEU A 273 -21.54 6.72 -45.30
C LEU A 273 -20.95 5.92 -46.47
N LYS A 274 -20.27 6.59 -47.42
CA LYS A 274 -19.59 5.89 -48.51
C LYS A 274 -18.12 5.74 -48.18
N PRO A 275 -17.62 4.49 -48.07
CA PRO A 275 -16.20 4.27 -47.91
C PRO A 275 -15.46 4.68 -49.20
N GLU A 276 -14.28 5.28 -49.05
CA GLU A 276 -13.45 5.69 -50.20
C GLU A 276 -13.01 4.49 -51.06
N GLN A 277 -12.87 3.31 -50.45
CA GLN A 277 -12.42 2.08 -51.09
C GLN A 277 -13.20 0.89 -50.53
N ALA A 278 -13.40 -0.15 -51.34
CA ALA A 278 -14.08 -1.36 -50.90
C ALA A 278 -13.32 -2.03 -49.74
N GLY A 279 -13.94 -2.08 -48.55
CA GLY A 279 -13.35 -2.60 -47.32
C GLY A 279 -12.72 -1.55 -46.39
N ALA A 280 -12.69 -0.26 -46.78
CA ALA A 280 -12.26 0.81 -45.90
C ALA A 280 -13.33 1.13 -44.82
N PRO A 281 -12.93 1.62 -43.64
CA PRO A 281 -13.89 2.06 -42.63
C PRO A 281 -14.69 3.26 -43.12
N LEU A 282 -15.89 3.42 -42.58
CA LEU A 282 -16.78 4.53 -42.95
C LEU A 282 -16.16 5.87 -42.51
N PRO A 283 -16.29 6.94 -43.32
CA PRO A 283 -15.84 8.28 -42.92
C PRO A 283 -16.45 8.75 -41.59
N LEU A 284 -17.73 8.42 -41.32
CA LEU A 284 -18.34 8.64 -40.01
C LEU A 284 -17.56 7.99 -38.87
N GLN A 285 -17.07 6.76 -39.08
CA GLN A 285 -16.30 6.05 -38.08
C GLN A 285 -14.93 6.67 -37.87
N THR A 286 -14.24 7.07 -38.94
CA THR A 286 -12.87 7.61 -38.87
C THR A 286 -12.81 9.07 -38.48
N GLN A 287 -13.78 9.88 -38.91
CA GLN A 287 -13.79 11.33 -38.70
C GLN A 287 -14.51 11.73 -37.42
N LEU A 288 -15.49 10.96 -36.95
CA LEU A 288 -16.27 11.31 -35.76
C LEU A 288 -16.05 10.31 -34.62
N VAL A 289 -16.29 9.02 -34.87
CA VAL A 289 -16.31 8.02 -33.80
C VAL A 289 -14.92 7.75 -33.23
N GLN A 290 -13.91 7.58 -34.09
CA GLN A 290 -12.54 7.30 -33.65
C GLN A 290 -11.93 8.44 -32.82
N PRO A 291 -11.96 9.72 -33.25
CA PRO A 291 -11.40 10.80 -32.44
C PRO A 291 -12.06 10.91 -31.06
N LEU A 292 -13.38 10.73 -30.98
CA LEU A 292 -14.09 10.75 -29.71
C LEU A 292 -13.73 9.53 -28.84
N ARG A 293 -13.72 8.33 -29.41
CA ARG A 293 -13.47 7.09 -28.66
C ARG A 293 -12.01 6.96 -28.26
N ASP A 294 -11.11 7.04 -29.23
CA ASP A 294 -9.70 6.74 -29.08
C ASP A 294 -8.91 7.97 -28.62
N GLY A 295 -9.34 9.17 -28.99
CA GLY A 295 -8.72 10.44 -28.57
C GLY A 295 -9.25 10.99 -27.26
N ALA A 296 -10.57 11.02 -27.04
CA ALA A 296 -11.12 11.65 -25.82
C ALA A 296 -11.47 10.63 -24.73
N LEU A 297 -12.31 9.64 -25.05
CA LEU A 297 -12.89 8.74 -24.05
C LEU A 297 -11.87 7.76 -23.47
N ALA A 298 -11.02 7.16 -24.31
CA ALA A 298 -10.00 6.23 -23.85
C ALA A 298 -8.95 6.93 -22.94
N PRO A 299 -8.38 8.09 -23.31
CA PRO A 299 -7.49 8.83 -22.43
C PRO A 299 -8.17 9.35 -21.16
N ALA A 300 -9.44 9.78 -21.22
CA ALA A 300 -10.19 10.14 -20.03
C ALA A 300 -10.37 8.95 -19.06
N GLY A 301 -10.64 7.76 -19.62
CA GLY A 301 -10.68 6.51 -18.85
C GLY A 301 -9.33 6.15 -18.22
N SER A 302 -8.23 6.32 -18.96
CA SER A 302 -6.86 6.16 -18.45
C SER A 302 -6.59 7.11 -17.28
N LEU A 303 -6.88 8.40 -17.46
CA LEU A 303 -6.67 9.43 -16.44
C LEU A 303 -7.49 9.16 -15.17
N ALA A 304 -8.75 8.72 -15.33
CA ALA A 304 -9.59 8.34 -14.19
C ALA A 304 -9.03 7.11 -13.45
N SER A 305 -8.52 6.12 -14.17
CA SER A 305 -7.88 4.93 -13.58
C SER A 305 -6.60 5.31 -12.83
N LYS A 306 -5.74 6.14 -13.44
CA LYS A 306 -4.52 6.66 -12.82
C LYS A 306 -4.83 7.50 -11.58
N ALA A 307 -5.82 8.38 -11.62
CA ALA A 307 -6.24 9.15 -10.45
C ALA A 307 -6.70 8.25 -9.29
N ALA A 308 -7.43 7.17 -9.59
CA ALA A 308 -7.80 6.17 -8.60
C ALA A 308 -6.57 5.43 -8.04
N ALA A 309 -5.59 5.11 -8.90
CA ALA A 309 -4.31 4.53 -8.49
C ALA A 309 -3.50 5.49 -7.60
N THR A 310 -3.38 6.78 -7.96
CA THR A 310 -2.72 7.82 -7.13
C THR A 310 -3.35 7.91 -5.75
N LYS A 311 -4.69 7.86 -5.66
CA LYS A 311 -5.41 7.81 -4.38
C LYS A 311 -5.07 6.55 -3.57
N ALA A 312 -4.96 5.40 -4.23
CA ALA A 312 -4.56 4.16 -3.58
C ALA A 312 -3.10 4.22 -3.10
N THR A 313 -2.20 4.78 -3.89
CA THR A 313 -0.79 5.03 -3.52
C THR A 313 -0.70 5.98 -2.32
N PHE A 314 -1.44 7.09 -2.31
CA PHE A 314 -1.52 7.99 -1.15
C PHE A 314 -1.91 7.22 0.12
N LYS A 315 -2.96 6.41 0.03
CA LYS A 315 -3.45 5.65 1.18
C LYS A 315 -2.40 4.67 1.70
N THR A 316 -1.84 3.86 0.80
CA THR A 316 -0.97 2.73 1.15
C THR A 316 0.46 3.13 1.49
N ALA A 317 1.00 4.16 0.82
CA ALA A 317 2.37 4.61 1.01
C ALA A 317 2.51 5.71 2.07
N VAL A 318 1.47 6.53 2.30
CA VAL A 318 1.52 7.65 3.27
C VAL A 318 0.53 7.48 4.40
N ALA A 319 -0.77 7.45 4.10
CA ALA A 319 -1.80 7.62 5.12
C ALA A 319 -1.82 6.49 6.17
N ASP A 320 -1.82 5.24 5.70
CA ASP A 320 -1.88 4.06 6.58
C ASP A 320 -0.56 3.91 7.38
N PRO A 321 0.64 3.94 6.76
CA PRO A 321 1.91 3.89 7.50
C PRO A 321 2.08 5.03 8.51
N ALA A 322 1.72 6.27 8.14
CA ALA A 322 1.82 7.41 9.06
C ALA A 322 0.87 7.25 10.26
N LYS A 323 -0.34 6.71 10.04
CA LYS A 323 -1.28 6.39 11.11
C LYS A 323 -0.71 5.35 12.07
N VAL A 324 -0.13 4.27 11.54
CA VAL A 324 0.50 3.21 12.33
C VAL A 324 1.68 3.77 13.13
N ALA A 325 2.57 4.52 12.48
CA ALA A 325 3.72 5.14 13.13
C ALA A 325 3.29 6.07 14.27
N ARG A 326 2.23 6.88 14.06
CA ARG A 326 1.67 7.75 15.10
C ARG A 326 1.13 6.96 16.30
N ILE A 327 0.38 5.89 16.04
CA ILE A 327 -0.18 5.04 17.10
C ILE A 327 0.94 4.40 17.92
N ASN A 328 1.92 3.79 17.26
CA ASN A 328 3.04 3.12 17.93
C ASN A 328 3.87 4.11 18.77
N ARG A 329 4.13 5.33 18.25
CA ARG A 329 4.79 6.39 19.03
C ARG A 329 3.98 6.85 20.24
N GLY A 330 2.65 6.88 20.13
CA GLY A 330 1.76 7.15 21.26
C GLY A 330 1.91 6.09 22.35
N LEU A 331 1.78 4.82 21.97
CA LEU A 331 1.93 3.68 22.89
C LEU A 331 3.30 3.66 23.59
N LEU A 332 4.39 3.91 22.85
CA LEU A 332 5.73 3.97 23.45
C LEU A 332 5.89 5.14 24.41
N ARG A 333 5.32 6.31 24.10
CA ARG A 333 5.34 7.46 25.02
C ARG A 333 4.58 7.17 26.31
N ASP A 334 3.44 6.48 26.21
CA ASP A 334 2.67 6.05 27.37
C ASP A 334 3.45 5.02 28.20
N GLN A 335 4.13 4.07 27.55
CA GLN A 335 5.01 3.10 28.21
C GLN A 335 6.21 3.77 28.90
N ILE A 336 6.85 4.75 28.25
CA ILE A 336 7.95 5.54 28.85
C ILE A 336 7.44 6.28 30.08
N THR A 337 6.28 6.92 30.00
CA THR A 337 5.68 7.64 31.12
C THR A 337 5.38 6.70 32.28
N ALA A 338 4.72 5.57 32.00
CA ALA A 338 4.44 4.55 33.01
C ALA A 338 5.73 4.00 33.64
N TYR A 339 6.75 3.71 32.82
CA TYR A 339 8.05 3.22 33.28
C TYR A 339 8.73 4.20 34.24
N ARG A 340 8.73 5.49 33.89
CA ARG A 340 9.27 6.56 34.75
C ARG A 340 8.52 6.67 36.08
N THR A 341 7.19 6.59 36.05
CA THR A 341 6.37 6.61 37.27
C THR A 341 6.64 5.39 38.15
N THR A 342 6.65 4.17 37.58
CA THR A 342 6.92 2.93 38.32
C THR A 342 8.30 2.93 38.98
N HIS A 343 9.31 3.45 38.29
CA HIS A 343 10.68 3.49 38.79
C HIS A 343 11.06 4.81 39.48
N LYS A 344 10.10 5.72 39.71
CA LYS A 344 10.28 7.02 40.39
C LYS A 344 11.39 7.88 39.76
N LEU A 345 11.47 7.87 38.43
CA LEU A 345 12.46 8.62 37.65
C LEU A 345 12.05 10.08 37.39
N ASP A 346 10.82 10.48 37.77
CA ASP A 346 10.28 11.84 37.56
C ASP A 346 10.78 12.87 38.59
N ARG A 347 12.03 12.79 39.04
CA ARG A 347 12.67 13.77 39.95
C ARG A 347 13.77 14.56 39.28
#